data_AF-A0A8J5KZQ4-F1
#
_entry.id   AF-A0A8J5KZQ4-F1
#
_cell.length_a   1.000
_cell.length_b   1.000
_cell.length_c   1.000
_cell.angle_alpha   90.00
_cell.angle_beta   90.00
_cell.angle_gamma   90.00
#
_symmetry.space_group_name_H-M   'P 1'
#
loop_
_entity.id
_entity.type
_entity.pdbx_description
1 polymer ?
#
loop_
_entity_poly.entity_id
_entity_poly.type
_entity_poly.pdbx_seq_one_letter_code
_entity_poly.pdbx_strand_id
1 'polypeptide(L)'
;MSRRWEIAIQDWYTKAPTAKLEYLDLANSKPTTKELAHNLAVIFDRLSLSNRVNLKNFKQIQEEVKLLKEENCKLVKEIKNLTKEVIQDRSVTEKQLEKIIAQITEKHKQETRQSTSSYKEALQATEAIEAPALGFCRPADHKGAISGTIASIKQLLVTILEKLENLEDRIRRIEEKTRVSQEKKQVKDKGSC
;
A
#
# COMPACT_ATOMS: atom_id res chain seq x y z
N MET A 1 -1.34 -39.32 -4.68
CA MET A 1 -1.00 -40.76 -4.54
C MET A 1 -0.75 -41.37 -5.93
N SER A 2 0.26 -42.24 -6.10
CA SER A 2 0.47 -42.94 -7.38
C SER A 2 -0.57 -44.04 -7.58
N ARG A 3 -1.27 -44.02 -8.71
CA ARG A 3 -2.29 -44.98 -9.15
C ARG A 3 -1.83 -46.44 -9.04
N ARG A 4 -0.54 -46.71 -9.30
CA ARG A 4 0.04 -48.07 -9.17
C ARG A 4 -0.01 -48.60 -7.74
N TRP A 5 0.15 -47.74 -6.74
CA TRP A 5 0.13 -48.15 -5.34
C TRP A 5 -1.30 -48.36 -4.83
N GLU A 6 -2.24 -47.51 -5.25
CA GLU A 6 -3.66 -47.74 -4.93
C GLU A 6 -4.14 -49.07 -5.50
N ILE A 7 -3.73 -49.39 -6.73
CA ILE A 7 -3.96 -50.70 -7.34
C ILE A 7 -3.29 -51.82 -6.52
N ALA A 8 -2.03 -51.65 -6.09
CA ALA A 8 -1.34 -52.67 -5.31
C ALA A 8 -1.96 -52.92 -3.93
N ILE A 9 -2.44 -51.86 -3.25
CA ILE A 9 -3.15 -51.97 -1.97
C ILE A 9 -4.52 -52.62 -2.19
N GLN A 10 -5.25 -52.21 -3.22
CA GLN A 10 -6.54 -52.82 -3.57
C GLN A 10 -6.40 -54.29 -3.95
N ASP A 11 -5.38 -54.63 -4.73
CA ASP A 11 -5.04 -56.00 -5.08
C ASP A 11 -4.69 -56.82 -3.84
N TRP A 12 -3.98 -56.23 -2.88
CA TRP A 12 -3.68 -56.89 -1.61
C TRP A 12 -4.96 -57.16 -0.81
N TYR A 13 -5.87 -56.17 -0.68
CA TYR A 13 -7.16 -56.37 0.01
C TYR A 13 -8.06 -57.40 -0.67
N THR A 14 -8.02 -57.50 -2.00
CA THR A 14 -8.92 -58.37 -2.76
C THR A 14 -8.37 -59.79 -2.92
N LYS A 15 -7.05 -59.96 -3.02
CA LYS A 15 -6.40 -61.24 -3.38
C LYS A 15 -5.63 -61.88 -2.23
N ALA A 16 -5.20 -61.12 -1.20
CA ALA A 16 -4.42 -61.71 -0.13
C ALA A 16 -5.29 -62.65 0.73
N PRO A 17 -4.84 -63.90 0.99
CA PRO A 17 -5.56 -64.81 1.87
C PRO A 17 -5.64 -64.25 3.30
N THR A 18 -4.71 -63.36 3.68
CA THR A 18 -4.69 -62.69 4.97
C THR A 18 -5.63 -61.48 5.08
N ALA A 19 -6.08 -60.91 3.95
CA ALA A 19 -6.95 -59.74 3.96
C ALA A 19 -8.34 -60.02 4.57
N LYS A 20 -8.78 -61.29 4.57
CA LYS A 20 -10.02 -61.75 5.19
C LYS A 20 -9.84 -62.24 6.63
N LEU A 21 -8.66 -62.08 7.22
CA LEU A 21 -8.44 -62.50 8.60
C LEU A 21 -9.19 -61.55 9.55
N GLU A 22 -10.30 -62.06 10.07
CA GLU A 22 -11.03 -61.41 11.14
C GLU A 22 -10.34 -61.68 12.48
N TYR A 23 -10.35 -60.65 13.32
CA TYR A 23 -9.84 -60.75 14.67
C TYR A 23 -10.85 -61.53 15.50
N LEU A 24 -10.43 -62.61 16.16
CA LEU A 24 -11.29 -63.41 17.01
C LEU A 24 -11.47 -62.73 18.36
N ASP A 25 -12.71 -62.56 18.82
CA ASP A 25 -12.99 -62.14 20.19
C ASP A 25 -12.87 -63.33 21.14
N LEU A 26 -11.81 -63.32 21.94
CA LEU A 26 -11.47 -64.39 22.88
C LEU A 26 -11.70 -63.97 24.34
N ALA A 27 -12.42 -62.86 24.58
CA ALA A 27 -12.57 -62.31 25.94
C ALA A 27 -13.31 -63.23 26.91
N ASN A 28 -14.22 -64.06 26.40
CA ASN A 28 -15.14 -64.89 27.20
C ASN A 28 -14.81 -66.39 27.21
N SER A 29 -13.72 -66.81 26.58
CA SER A 29 -13.31 -68.22 26.49
C SER A 29 -11.86 -68.39 26.94
N LYS A 30 -11.46 -69.63 27.28
CA LYS A 30 -10.05 -69.95 27.50
C LYS A 30 -9.41 -70.18 26.13
N PRO A 31 -8.61 -69.24 25.58
CA PRO A 31 -8.16 -69.31 24.21
C PRO A 31 -7.17 -70.45 24.02
N THR A 32 -7.32 -71.16 22.90
CA THR A 32 -6.34 -72.14 22.46
C THR A 32 -5.11 -71.45 21.86
N THR A 33 -3.97 -72.14 21.87
CA THR A 33 -2.73 -71.62 21.25
C THR A 33 -2.91 -71.30 19.77
N LYS A 34 -3.77 -72.04 19.06
CA LYS A 34 -4.08 -71.80 17.65
C LYS A 34 -4.82 -70.48 17.44
N GLU A 35 -5.81 -70.18 18.29
CA GLU A 35 -6.58 -68.92 18.22
C GLU A 35 -5.71 -67.70 18.55
N LEU A 36 -4.82 -67.84 19.53
CA LEU A 36 -3.83 -66.79 19.84
C LEU A 36 -2.87 -66.56 18.67
N ALA A 37 -2.34 -67.64 18.07
CA ALA A 37 -1.46 -67.55 16.91
C ALA A 37 -2.17 -66.90 15.71
N HIS A 38 -3.46 -67.18 15.51
CA HIS A 38 -4.28 -66.52 14.49
C HIS A 38 -4.39 -65.02 14.75
N ASN A 39 -4.79 -64.59 15.95
CA ASN A 39 -4.90 -63.15 16.28
C ASN A 39 -3.55 -62.42 16.15
N LEU A 40 -2.44 -63.06 16.52
CA LEU A 40 -1.10 -62.52 16.32
C LEU A 40 -0.77 -62.34 14.84
N ALA A 41 -1.13 -63.31 13.99
CA ALA A 41 -0.96 -63.19 12.55
C ALA A 41 -1.80 -62.03 11.98
N VAL A 42 -3.04 -61.85 12.43
CA VAL A 42 -3.90 -60.72 12.04
C VAL A 42 -3.28 -59.38 12.44
N ILE A 43 -2.79 -59.26 13.67
CA ILE A 43 -2.14 -58.03 14.16
C ILE A 43 -0.89 -57.73 13.33
N PHE A 44 -0.04 -58.72 13.11
CA PHE A 44 1.21 -58.55 12.35
C PHE A 44 0.94 -58.09 10.91
N ASP A 45 -0.06 -58.67 10.26
CA ASP A 45 -0.47 -58.34 8.90
C ASP A 45 -0.98 -56.89 8.81
N ARG A 46 -1.87 -56.49 9.73
CA ARG A 46 -2.37 -55.10 9.83
C ARG A 46 -1.27 -54.09 10.14
N LEU A 47 -0.36 -54.44 11.06
CA LEU A 47 0.79 -53.59 11.40
C LEU A 47 1.73 -53.42 10.20
N SER A 48 1.99 -54.50 9.47
CA SER A 48 2.82 -54.48 8.26
C SER A 48 2.22 -53.59 7.17
N LEU A 49 0.90 -53.65 6.97
CA LEU A 49 0.21 -52.76 6.04
C LEU A 49 0.29 -51.31 6.48
N SER A 50 -0.02 -51.02 7.75
CA SER A 50 0.09 -49.68 8.34
C SER A 50 1.49 -49.10 8.15
N ASN A 51 2.54 -49.88 8.42
CA ASN A 51 3.92 -49.47 8.21
C ASN A 51 4.23 -49.15 6.73
N ARG A 52 3.74 -49.93 5.78
CA ARG A 52 3.92 -49.66 4.34
C ARG A 52 3.24 -48.36 3.92
N VAL A 53 2.02 -48.10 4.41
CA VAL A 53 1.28 -46.86 4.16
C VAL A 53 2.03 -45.67 4.76
N ASN A 54 2.44 -45.78 6.02
CA ASN A 54 3.15 -44.73 6.72
C ASN A 54 4.49 -44.39 6.05
N LEU A 55 5.30 -45.38 5.68
CA LEU A 55 6.57 -45.15 4.97
C LEU A 55 6.38 -44.39 3.66
N LYS A 56 5.33 -44.73 2.90
CA LYS A 56 5.02 -44.00 1.67
C LYS A 56 4.58 -42.56 1.95
N ASN A 57 3.70 -42.35 2.93
CA ASN A 57 3.27 -41.01 3.32
C ASN A 57 4.45 -40.16 3.78
N PHE A 58 5.35 -40.72 4.60
CA PHE A 58 6.57 -40.04 5.01
C PHE A 58 7.46 -39.67 3.83
N LYS A 59 7.65 -40.58 2.87
CA LYS A 59 8.42 -40.28 1.66
C LYS A 59 7.77 -39.15 0.85
N GLN A 60 6.45 -39.18 0.66
CA GLN A 60 5.73 -38.13 -0.06
C GLN A 60 5.89 -36.77 0.64
N ILE A 61 5.71 -36.72 1.96
CA ILE A 61 5.90 -35.49 2.75
C ILE A 61 7.35 -35.00 2.63
N GLN A 62 8.34 -35.89 2.66
CA GLN A 62 9.75 -35.51 2.47
C GLN A 62 10.02 -34.91 1.09
N GLU A 63 9.42 -35.46 0.03
CA GLU A 63 9.53 -34.94 -1.33
C GLU A 63 8.88 -33.55 -1.44
N GLU A 64 7.68 -33.36 -0.88
CA GLU A 64 6.99 -32.07 -0.85
C GLU A 64 7.79 -31.01 -0.07
N VAL A 65 8.31 -31.36 1.10
CA VAL A 65 9.17 -30.47 1.91
C VAL A 65 10.43 -30.09 1.13
N LYS A 66 11.02 -31.01 0.36
CA LYS A 66 12.19 -30.72 -0.47
C LYS A 66 11.84 -29.70 -1.56
N LEU A 67 10.74 -29.90 -2.28
CA LEU A 67 10.29 -28.97 -3.32
C LEU A 67 10.01 -27.57 -2.77
N LEU A 68 9.30 -27.48 -1.64
CA LEU A 68 9.02 -26.21 -0.97
C LEU A 68 10.29 -25.48 -0.51
N LYS A 69 11.33 -26.23 -0.08
CA LYS A 69 12.63 -25.63 0.26
C LYS A 69 13.35 -25.08 -0.98
N GLU A 70 13.32 -25.81 -2.09
CA GLU A 70 13.91 -25.36 -3.36
C GLU A 70 13.21 -24.10 -3.88
N GLU A 71 11.88 -24.04 -3.81
CA GLU A 71 11.09 -22.87 -4.18
C GLU A 71 11.38 -21.67 -3.27
N ASN A 72 11.38 -21.86 -1.95
CA ASN A 72 11.78 -20.81 -1.01
C ASN A 72 13.20 -20.29 -1.29
N CYS A 73 14.13 -21.17 -1.66
CA CYS A 73 15.48 -20.76 -2.04
C CYS A 73 15.48 -19.86 -3.30
N LYS A 74 14.65 -20.18 -4.29
CA LYS A 74 14.48 -19.35 -5.50
C LYS A 74 13.88 -18.00 -5.16
N LEU A 75 12.76 -17.96 -4.44
CA LEU A 75 12.09 -16.73 -4.04
C LEU A 75 13.00 -15.82 -3.21
N VAL A 76 13.79 -16.38 -2.29
CA VAL A 76 14.76 -15.59 -1.51
C VAL A 76 15.84 -14.98 -2.41
N LYS A 77 16.30 -15.68 -3.46
CA LYS A 77 17.25 -15.12 -4.43
C LYS A 77 16.62 -14.00 -5.25
N GLU A 78 15.40 -14.19 -5.72
CA GLU A 78 14.65 -13.18 -6.48
C GLU A 78 14.41 -11.92 -5.66
N ILE A 79 13.93 -12.06 -4.41
CA ILE A 79 13.73 -10.93 -3.50
C ILE A 79 15.05 -10.19 -3.27
N LYS A 80 16.16 -10.91 -3.04
CA LYS A 80 17.47 -10.27 -2.88
C LYS A 80 17.91 -9.50 -4.13
N ASN A 81 17.63 -10.00 -5.32
CA ASN A 81 17.95 -9.31 -6.57
C ASN A 81 17.09 -8.05 -6.74
N LEU A 82 15.77 -8.17 -6.60
CA LEU A 82 14.84 -7.04 -6.65
C LEU A 82 15.18 -5.97 -5.60
N THR A 83 15.58 -6.38 -4.40
CA THR A 83 16.00 -5.44 -3.34
C THR A 83 17.22 -4.63 -3.77
N LYS A 84 18.20 -5.25 -4.44
CA LYS A 84 19.38 -4.54 -4.97
C LYS A 84 18.99 -3.55 -6.06
N GLU A 85 18.13 -3.96 -6.99
CA GLU A 85 17.62 -3.09 -8.07
C GLU A 85 16.88 -1.87 -7.49
N VAL A 86 15.97 -2.08 -6.54
CA VAL A 86 15.24 -0.99 -5.88
C VAL A 86 16.16 -0.02 -5.15
N ILE A 87 17.18 -0.52 -4.43
CA ILE A 87 18.17 0.33 -3.75
C ILE A 87 18.96 1.15 -4.77
N GLN A 88 19.36 0.53 -5.89
CA GLN A 88 20.10 1.20 -6.95
C GLN A 88 19.25 2.31 -7.60
N ASP A 89 18.01 2.00 -7.99
CA ASP A 89 17.08 2.97 -8.59
C ASP A 89 16.75 4.13 -7.65
N ARG A 90 16.60 3.85 -6.35
CA ARG A 90 16.40 4.88 -5.33
C ARG A 90 17.60 5.84 -5.28
N SER A 91 18.82 5.32 -5.27
CA SER A 91 20.03 6.15 -5.22
C SER A 91 20.18 7.03 -6.46
N VAL A 92 19.76 6.54 -7.63
CA VAL A 92 19.73 7.31 -8.87
C VAL A 92 18.67 8.41 -8.79
N THR A 93 17.48 8.08 -8.28
CA THR A 93 16.37 9.02 -8.12
C THR A 93 16.70 10.15 -7.15
N GLU A 94 17.34 9.84 -6.01
CA GLU A 94 17.77 10.85 -5.03
C GLU A 94 18.79 11.82 -5.65
N LYS A 95 19.80 11.32 -6.38
CA LYS A 95 20.77 12.19 -7.08
C LYS A 95 20.12 13.05 -8.16
N GLN A 96 19.15 12.51 -8.89
CA GLN A 96 18.41 13.28 -9.90
C GLN A 96 17.56 14.38 -9.25
N LEU A 97 16.89 14.08 -8.14
CA LEU A 97 16.13 15.06 -7.37
C LEU A 97 17.04 16.18 -6.83
N GLU A 98 18.20 15.84 -6.25
CA GLU A 98 19.17 16.83 -5.79
C GLU A 98 19.62 17.76 -6.93
N LYS A 99 19.89 17.20 -8.10
CA LYS A 99 20.25 18.00 -9.28
C LYS A 99 19.13 18.94 -9.72
N ILE A 100 17.88 18.47 -9.72
CA ILE A 100 16.71 19.30 -10.06
C ILE A 100 16.51 20.41 -9.03
N ILE A 101 16.63 20.10 -7.74
CA ILE A 101 16.53 21.10 -6.66
C ILE A 101 17.62 22.16 -6.82
N ALA A 102 18.87 21.76 -7.12
CA ALA A 102 19.95 22.70 -7.36
C ALA A 102 19.67 23.62 -8.57
N GLN A 103 19.15 23.07 -9.67
CA GLN A 103 18.75 23.84 -10.85
C GLN A 103 17.61 24.81 -10.57
N ILE A 104 16.57 24.39 -9.84
CA ILE A 104 15.45 25.25 -9.43
C ILE A 104 15.96 26.38 -8.53
N THR A 105 16.82 26.06 -7.56
CA THR A 105 17.40 27.04 -6.64
C THR A 105 18.22 28.10 -7.38
N GLU A 106 19.03 27.69 -8.35
CA GLU A 106 19.83 28.61 -9.16
C GLU A 106 18.96 29.48 -10.06
N LYS A 107 17.97 28.88 -10.74
CA LYS A 107 17.00 29.62 -11.56
C LYS A 107 16.26 30.66 -10.72
N HIS A 108 15.82 30.31 -9.51
CA HIS A 108 15.13 31.23 -8.62
C HIS A 108 16.03 32.39 -8.16
N LYS A 109 17.32 32.13 -7.89
CA LYS A 109 18.30 33.19 -7.60
C LYS A 109 18.46 34.16 -8.77
N GLN A 110 18.50 33.66 -10.01
CA GLN A 110 18.61 34.51 -11.20
C GLN A 110 17.35 35.36 -11.40
N GLU A 111 16.16 34.77 -11.29
CA GLU A 111 14.89 35.50 -11.36
C GLU A 111 14.77 36.57 -10.28
N THR A 112 15.21 36.27 -9.05
CA THR A 112 15.22 37.24 -7.95
C THR A 112 16.19 38.41 -8.24
N ARG A 113 17.36 38.14 -8.81
CA ARG A 113 18.32 39.18 -9.23
C ARG A 113 17.76 40.07 -10.36
N GLN A 114 17.09 39.46 -11.34
CA GLN A 114 16.45 40.20 -12.43
C GLN A 114 15.28 41.05 -11.92
N SER A 115 14.43 40.47 -11.07
CA SER A 115 13.28 41.18 -10.48
C SER A 115 13.72 42.34 -9.59
N THR A 116 14.79 42.18 -8.81
CA THR A 116 15.35 43.27 -7.98
C THR A 116 15.99 44.37 -8.81
N SER A 117 16.67 44.03 -9.92
CA SER A 117 17.18 45.03 -10.87
C SER A 117 16.04 45.80 -11.53
N SER A 118 15.04 45.10 -12.05
CA SER A 118 13.86 45.70 -12.68
C SER A 118 13.07 46.57 -11.70
N TYR A 119 12.91 46.13 -10.45
CA TYR A 119 12.26 46.92 -9.41
C TYR A 119 13.02 48.20 -9.08
N LYS A 120 14.36 48.14 -8.97
CA LYS A 120 15.20 49.33 -8.75
C LYS A 120 15.10 50.31 -9.92
N GLU A 121 15.10 49.80 -11.15
CA GLU A 121 14.99 50.61 -12.36
C GLU A 121 13.60 51.26 -12.47
N ALA A 122 12.54 50.52 -12.14
CA ALA A 122 11.19 51.06 -12.05
C ALA A 122 11.08 52.15 -10.97
N LEU A 123 11.65 51.93 -9.77
CA LEU A 123 11.73 52.93 -8.71
C LEU A 123 12.42 54.20 -9.20
N GLN A 124 13.59 54.07 -9.82
CA GLN A 124 14.36 55.20 -10.33
C GLN A 124 13.61 55.97 -11.44
N ALA A 125 12.89 55.26 -12.31
CA ALA A 125 12.02 55.87 -13.31
C ALA A 125 10.85 56.62 -12.67
N THR A 126 10.27 56.10 -11.58
CA THR A 126 9.20 56.77 -10.84
C THR A 126 9.66 57.94 -9.98
N GLU A 127 10.90 57.93 -9.47
CA GLU A 127 11.47 59.07 -8.74
C GLU A 127 11.68 60.30 -9.63
N ALA A 128 11.95 60.09 -10.93
CA ALA A 128 12.05 61.16 -11.92
C ALA A 128 10.68 61.71 -12.36
N ILE A 129 9.59 60.98 -12.07
CA ILE A 129 8.23 61.44 -12.32
C ILE A 129 7.78 62.18 -11.05
N GLU A 130 7.81 63.51 -11.09
CA GLU A 130 7.12 64.34 -10.11
C GLU A 130 5.70 63.78 -9.91
N ALA A 131 5.30 63.54 -8.65
CA ALA A 131 4.03 62.92 -8.31
C ALA A 131 2.95 63.51 -9.22
N PRO A 132 2.21 62.69 -10.00
CA PRO A 132 1.26 63.22 -10.96
C PRO A 132 0.39 64.22 -10.22
N ALA A 133 0.41 65.47 -10.70
CA ALA A 133 -0.42 66.55 -10.23
C ALA A 133 -1.88 66.23 -10.58
N LEU A 134 -2.42 65.21 -9.93
CA LEU A 134 -3.74 64.66 -10.17
C LEU A 134 -4.38 64.40 -8.81
N GLY A 135 -4.93 65.47 -8.26
CA GLY A 135 -6.26 65.45 -7.63
C GLY A 135 -6.49 64.59 -6.39
N PHE A 136 -5.49 63.88 -5.87
CA PHE A 136 -5.57 63.27 -4.55
C PHE A 136 -5.33 64.35 -3.51
N CYS A 137 -6.43 64.97 -3.10
CA CYS A 137 -6.47 65.88 -1.97
C CYS A 137 -5.72 65.27 -0.79
N ARG A 138 -4.79 66.02 -0.20
CA ARG A 138 -4.14 65.57 1.03
C ARG A 138 -5.23 65.49 2.11
N PRO A 139 -5.17 64.55 3.06
CA PRO A 139 -6.09 64.53 4.20
C PRO A 139 -6.13 65.86 4.98
N ALA A 140 -5.07 66.68 4.86
CA ALA A 140 -4.99 68.04 5.40
C ALA A 140 -5.90 69.07 4.68
N ASP A 141 -6.30 68.82 3.44
CA ASP A 141 -7.10 69.72 2.60
C ASP A 141 -8.62 69.55 2.83
N HIS A 142 -8.99 68.81 3.87
CA HIS A 142 -10.37 68.48 4.22
C HIS A 142 -10.79 69.12 5.55
N LYS A 143 -10.69 70.46 5.63
CA LYS A 143 -11.31 71.25 6.70
C LYS A 143 -12.79 71.48 6.39
N GLY A 144 -13.60 70.45 6.62
CA GLY A 144 -15.06 70.56 6.55
C GLY A 144 -15.72 69.27 7.04
N ALA A 145 -16.77 69.39 7.86
CA ALA A 145 -17.45 68.28 8.53
C ALA A 145 -17.98 67.17 7.59
N ILE A 146 -18.12 67.46 6.30
CA ILE A 146 -18.66 66.55 5.27
C ILE A 146 -17.54 65.75 4.57
N SER A 147 -16.29 66.20 4.64
CA SER A 147 -15.19 65.59 3.89
C SER A 147 -14.55 64.39 4.62
N GLY A 148 -14.63 64.38 5.96
CA GLY A 148 -14.22 63.24 6.78
C GLY A 148 -15.11 62.02 6.58
N THR A 149 -16.42 62.22 6.40
CA THR A 149 -17.36 61.11 6.15
C THR A 149 -17.11 60.45 4.80
N ILE A 150 -16.79 61.21 3.75
CA ILE A 150 -16.45 60.65 2.43
C ILE A 150 -15.17 59.79 2.50
N ALA A 151 -14.13 60.23 3.22
CA ALA A 151 -12.92 59.46 3.43
C ALA A 151 -13.19 58.17 4.23
N SER A 152 -13.99 58.26 5.29
CA SER A 152 -14.41 57.08 6.07
C SER A 152 -15.26 56.11 5.24
N ILE A 153 -16.16 56.61 4.38
CA ILE A 153 -16.96 55.78 3.47
C ILE A 153 -16.06 55.05 2.48
N LYS A 154 -15.06 55.72 1.88
CA LYS A 154 -14.10 55.08 0.97
C LYS A 154 -13.28 54.00 1.68
N GLN A 155 -12.81 54.25 2.90
CA GLN A 155 -12.07 53.26 3.70
C GLN A 155 -12.94 52.04 4.04
N LEU A 156 -14.21 52.27 4.39
CA LEU A 156 -15.18 51.20 4.64
C LEU A 156 -15.44 50.38 3.38
N LEU A 157 -15.57 51.00 2.20
CA LEU A 157 -15.77 50.30 0.93
C LEU A 157 -14.59 49.38 0.59
N VAL A 158 -13.35 49.85 0.75
CA VAL A 158 -12.15 49.01 0.54
C VAL A 158 -12.16 47.81 1.49
N THR A 159 -12.45 48.05 2.77
CA THR A 159 -12.51 46.97 3.79
C THR A 159 -13.61 45.96 3.49
N ILE A 160 -14.75 46.40 2.95
CA ILE A 160 -15.85 45.52 2.56
C ILE A 160 -15.45 44.66 1.36
N LEU A 161 -14.77 45.22 0.36
CA LEU A 161 -14.29 44.49 -0.82
C LEU A 161 -13.31 43.38 -0.44
N GLU A 162 -12.32 43.67 0.42
CA GLU A 162 -11.38 42.66 0.92
C GLU A 162 -12.07 41.51 1.66
N LYS A 163 -13.11 41.83 2.46
CA LYS A 163 -13.90 40.81 3.15
C LYS A 163 -14.73 39.96 2.20
N LEU A 164 -15.26 40.54 1.11
CA LEU A 164 -16.01 39.81 0.09
C LEU A 164 -15.10 38.84 -0.67
N GLU A 165 -13.90 39.26 -1.06
CA GLU A 165 -12.91 38.41 -1.73
C GLU A 165 -12.49 37.23 -0.84
N ASN A 166 -12.24 37.49 0.45
CA ASN A 166 -11.94 36.43 1.42
C ASN A 166 -13.10 35.43 1.58
N LEU A 167 -14.34 35.91 1.61
CA LEU A 167 -15.53 35.06 1.69
C LEU A 167 -15.67 34.18 0.44
N GLU A 168 -15.42 34.73 -0.74
CA GLU A 168 -15.46 33.99 -2.00
C GLU A 168 -14.44 32.84 -2.02
N ASP A 169 -13.20 33.11 -1.58
CA ASP A 169 -12.16 32.09 -1.44
C ASP A 169 -12.51 31.01 -0.40
N ARG A 170 -13.25 31.36 0.65
CA ARG A 170 -13.72 30.40 1.64
C ARG A 170 -14.84 29.52 1.08
N ILE A 171 -15.75 30.09 0.31
CA ILE A 171 -16.82 29.35 -0.39
C ILE A 171 -16.20 28.35 -1.36
N ARG A 172 -15.27 28.78 -2.23
CA ARG A 172 -14.57 27.87 -3.16
C ARG A 172 -13.89 26.69 -2.44
N ARG A 173 -13.23 26.95 -1.31
CA ARG A 173 -12.58 25.90 -0.50
C ARG A 173 -13.57 24.92 0.13
N ILE A 174 -14.76 25.38 0.51
CA ILE A 174 -15.82 24.52 1.06
C ILE A 174 -16.46 23.66 -0.04
N GLU A 175 -16.70 24.24 -1.22
CA GLU A 175 -17.24 23.51 -2.38
C GLU A 175 -16.31 22.37 -2.80
N GLU A 176 -15.01 22.63 -2.90
CA GLU A 176 -14.02 21.61 -3.25
C GLU A 176 -13.97 20.48 -2.23
N LYS A 177 -13.99 20.80 -0.92
CA LYS A 177 -14.04 19.78 0.15
C LYS A 177 -15.30 18.93 0.10
N THR A 178 -16.43 19.54 -0.27
CA THR A 178 -17.71 18.84 -0.40
C THR A 178 -17.66 17.88 -1.60
N ARG A 179 -17.11 18.31 -2.74
CA ARG A 179 -16.91 17.46 -3.94
C ARG A 179 -16.07 16.23 -3.64
N VAL A 180 -14.88 16.42 -3.04
CA VAL A 180 -13.98 15.32 -2.65
C VAL A 180 -14.65 14.36 -1.65
N SER A 181 -15.48 14.86 -0.73
CA SER A 181 -16.20 14.03 0.23
C SER A 181 -17.32 13.21 -0.41
N GLN A 182 -18.00 13.73 -1.43
CA GLN A 182 -19.00 12.99 -2.20
C GLN A 182 -18.36 11.88 -3.04
N GLU A 183 -17.23 12.16 -3.70
CA GLU A 183 -16.47 11.15 -4.46
C GLU A 183 -16.00 10.00 -3.56
N LYS A 184 -15.48 10.31 -2.37
CA LYS A 184 -15.07 9.29 -1.38
C LYS A 184 -16.22 8.40 -0.90
N LYS A 185 -17.45 8.93 -0.77
CA LYS A 185 -18.63 8.13 -0.41
C LYS A 185 -19.03 7.17 -1.53
N GLN A 186 -19.03 7.63 -2.78
CA GLN A 186 -19.37 6.76 -3.93
C GLN A 186 -18.37 5.62 -4.14
N VAL A 187 -17.08 5.84 -3.86
CA VAL A 187 -16.06 4.78 -3.93
C VAL A 187 -16.25 3.75 -2.80
N LYS A 188 -16.68 4.19 -1.60
CA LYS A 188 -16.93 3.30 -0.46
C LYS A 188 -18.15 2.40 -0.67
N ASP A 189 -19.22 2.93 -1.27
CA ASP A 189 -20.45 2.17 -1.54
C ASP A 189 -20.27 1.13 -2.67
N LYS A 190 -19.34 1.38 -3.61
CA LYS A 190 -19.03 0.42 -4.70
C LYS A 190 -18.03 -0.68 -4.30
N GLY A 191 -17.35 -0.56 -3.16
CA GLY A 191 -16.36 -1.52 -2.67
C GLY A 191 -16.89 -2.54 -1.65
N SER A 192 -18.21 -2.59 -1.42
CA SER A 192 -18.85 -3.46 -0.42
C SER A 192 -19.77 -4.53 -1.01
N CYS A 193 -19.54 -4.93 -2.27
CA CYS A 193 -20.09 -6.15 -2.88
C CYS A 193 -18.99 -7.19 -3.05
#